data_AF-A0A0Q9W0W1-F1
#
_entry.id   AF-A0A0Q9W0W1-F1
#
_cell.length_a   1.000
_cell.length_b   1.000
_cell.length_c   1.000
_cell.angle_alpha   90.00
_cell.angle_beta   90.00
_cell.angle_gamma   90.00
#
_symmetry.space_group_name_H-M   'P 1'
#
loop_
_entity.id
_entity.type
_entity.pdbx_description
1 polymer ?
#
loop_
_entity_poly.entity_id
_entity_poly.type
_entity_poly.pdbx_seq_one_letter_code
_entity_poly.pdbx_strand_id
1 'polypeptide(L)'
;MVKLIASICLLVVLAVVNQAQADNLQSPTAKQSSVVQDLKNRKSQTQDLKQDFLNCNIKSNAVFRGWPDMKEPCIKSMRDQIQKEIEASTQYLAMAAYFSTDTVNRPGFAEHFFKAAREEREHGSKLVEYLSMRGQLTDTVNNLIKVPSVKVTNWTGLSALEDAFKLETEVTKSIRELIKTCEGTSKKADDNDYHLVDYLTGVYLEEQLTGQRDLAGKITTLEKMMSSHGQLGEFLFDKNL
;
A
#
# COMPACT_ATOMS: atom_id res chain seq x y z
N MET A 1 105.56 -7.84 15.35
CA MET A 1 104.32 -8.37 15.96
C MET A 1 103.02 -7.77 15.40
N VAL A 2 102.99 -6.54 14.88
CA VAL A 2 101.73 -5.91 14.38
C VAL A 2 101.25 -6.47 13.02
N LYS A 3 102.12 -7.04 12.17
CA LYS A 3 101.74 -7.60 10.86
C LYS A 3 101.13 -9.02 10.89
N LEU A 4 101.27 -9.76 12.00
CA LEU A 4 100.70 -11.12 12.12
C LEU A 4 99.25 -11.10 12.62
N ILE A 5 98.88 -10.10 13.43
CA ILE A 5 97.53 -9.93 13.99
C ILE A 5 96.53 -9.47 12.91
N ALA A 6 96.98 -8.63 11.96
CA ALA A 6 96.13 -8.16 10.87
C ALA A 6 95.71 -9.28 9.89
N SER A 7 96.55 -10.31 9.69
CA SER A 7 96.24 -11.42 8.77
C SER A 7 95.29 -12.45 9.36
N ILE A 8 95.29 -12.63 10.69
CA ILE A 8 94.33 -13.50 11.39
C ILE A 8 92.95 -12.83 11.46
N CYS A 9 92.89 -11.52 11.69
CA CYS A 9 91.63 -10.77 11.66
C CYS A 9 90.93 -10.84 10.28
N LEU A 10 91.67 -10.79 9.18
CA LEU A 10 91.07 -10.82 7.84
C LEU A 10 90.46 -12.21 7.50
N LEU A 11 91.10 -13.29 7.94
CA LEU A 11 90.60 -14.66 7.74
C LEU A 11 89.36 -14.97 8.61
N VAL A 12 89.31 -14.46 9.84
CA VAL A 12 88.12 -14.61 10.70
C VAL A 12 86.95 -13.81 10.14
N VAL A 13 87.18 -12.61 9.62
CA VAL A 13 86.10 -11.79 9.01
C VAL A 13 85.56 -12.46 7.74
N LEU A 14 86.41 -13.02 6.88
CA LEU A 14 85.96 -13.75 5.68
C LEU A 14 85.18 -15.04 6.01
N ALA A 15 85.53 -15.76 7.07
CA ALA A 15 84.79 -16.94 7.51
C ALA A 15 83.42 -16.58 8.11
N VAL A 16 83.34 -15.52 8.92
CA VAL A 16 82.08 -15.07 9.53
C VAL A 16 81.12 -14.49 8.47
N VAL A 17 81.64 -13.80 7.45
CA VAL A 17 80.81 -13.27 6.35
C VAL A 17 80.25 -14.39 5.47
N ASN A 18 81.01 -15.46 5.19
CA ASN A 18 80.49 -16.59 4.42
C ASN A 18 79.48 -17.44 5.18
N GLN A 19 79.61 -17.59 6.51
CA GLN A 19 78.60 -18.28 7.32
C GLN A 19 77.28 -17.47 7.39
N ALA A 20 77.38 -16.14 7.50
CA ALA A 20 76.21 -15.26 7.54
C ALA A 20 75.44 -15.14 6.21
N GLN A 21 76.06 -15.52 5.08
CA GLN A 21 75.39 -15.55 3.76
C GLN A 21 74.72 -16.90 3.43
N ALA A 22 75.01 -17.99 4.17
CA ALA A 22 74.34 -19.27 3.98
C ALA A 22 73.00 -19.37 4.75
N ASP A 23 72.88 -18.68 5.90
CA ASP A 23 71.70 -18.77 6.77
C ASP A 23 70.56 -17.80 6.41
N ASN A 24 70.74 -16.92 5.41
CA ASN A 24 69.73 -15.94 4.99
C ASN A 24 69.04 -16.27 3.65
N LEU A 25 69.09 -17.53 3.20
CA LEU A 25 68.27 -18.07 2.12
C LEU A 25 67.19 -19.02 2.65
N GLN A 26 66.34 -18.53 3.55
CA GLN A 26 64.98 -19.05 3.67
C GLN A 26 64.01 -17.93 3.29
N SER A 27 63.38 -18.11 2.13
CA SER A 27 62.53 -17.11 1.49
C SER A 27 61.36 -16.69 2.41
N PRO A 28 60.99 -15.39 2.45
CA PRO A 28 59.78 -14.92 3.16
C PRO A 28 58.47 -15.39 2.52
N THR A 29 58.52 -16.11 1.40
CA THR A 29 57.38 -16.37 0.52
C THR A 29 56.46 -17.50 1.01
N ALA A 30 56.94 -18.43 1.84
CA ALA A 30 56.13 -19.56 2.30
C ALA A 30 55.15 -19.18 3.44
N LYS A 31 55.56 -18.33 4.39
CA LYS A 31 54.70 -17.93 5.52
C LYS A 31 53.65 -16.86 5.16
N GLN A 32 53.94 -15.96 4.22
CA GLN A 32 52.94 -15.01 3.72
C GLN A 32 51.88 -15.70 2.84
N SER A 33 52.27 -16.73 2.09
CA SER A 33 51.35 -17.55 1.30
C SER A 33 50.31 -18.27 2.17
N SER A 34 50.70 -18.88 3.29
CA SER A 34 49.75 -19.64 4.13
C SER A 34 48.73 -18.76 4.84
N VAL A 35 49.14 -17.59 5.36
CA VAL A 35 48.23 -16.66 6.04
C VAL A 35 47.25 -16.02 5.06
N VAL A 36 47.69 -15.68 3.85
CA VAL A 36 46.81 -15.16 2.80
C VAL A 36 45.84 -16.24 2.31
N GLN A 37 46.28 -17.50 2.22
CA GLN A 37 45.42 -18.63 1.88
C GLN A 37 44.39 -18.92 2.99
N ASP A 38 44.79 -18.87 4.26
CA ASP A 38 43.89 -19.03 5.41
C ASP A 38 42.87 -17.90 5.52
N LEU A 39 43.25 -16.65 5.22
CA LEU A 39 42.33 -15.51 5.18
C LEU A 39 41.36 -15.60 3.99
N LYS A 40 41.80 -16.10 2.84
CA LYS A 40 40.94 -16.39 1.68
C LYS A 40 39.97 -17.53 1.98
N ASN A 41 40.45 -18.61 2.60
CA ASN A 41 39.64 -19.75 3.01
C ASN A 41 38.61 -19.36 4.07
N ARG A 42 38.98 -18.53 5.07
CA ARG A 42 38.02 -18.00 6.06
C ARG A 42 37.00 -17.07 5.41
N LYS A 43 37.38 -16.20 4.48
CA LYS A 43 36.42 -15.36 3.72
C LYS A 43 35.46 -16.21 2.89
N SER A 44 35.95 -17.25 2.22
CA SER A 44 35.13 -18.21 1.47
C SER A 44 34.18 -18.99 2.39
N GLN A 45 34.64 -19.52 3.53
CA GLN A 45 33.79 -20.17 4.52
C GLN A 45 32.74 -19.23 5.13
N THR A 46 33.08 -17.96 5.35
CA THR A 46 32.13 -16.97 5.90
C THR A 46 31.13 -16.50 4.84
N GLN A 47 31.48 -16.57 3.55
CA GLN A 47 30.55 -16.32 2.44
C GLN A 47 29.61 -17.51 2.22
N ASP A 48 30.10 -18.76 2.26
CA ASP A 48 29.27 -19.97 2.17
C ASP A 48 28.29 -20.06 3.35
N LEU A 49 28.75 -19.81 4.59
CA LEU A 49 27.87 -19.81 5.77
C LEU A 49 26.85 -18.66 5.78
N LYS A 50 27.13 -17.53 5.10
CA LYS A 50 26.14 -16.44 4.95
C LYS A 50 25.11 -16.72 3.85
N GLN A 51 25.44 -17.56 2.88
CA GLN A 51 24.57 -17.85 1.75
C GLN A 51 23.54 -18.94 2.10
N ASP A 52 23.90 -19.89 2.97
CA ASP A 52 23.00 -20.99 3.37
C ASP A 52 22.01 -20.63 4.50
N PHE A 53 22.23 -19.55 5.27
CA PHE A 53 21.38 -19.18 6.42
C PHE A 53 20.48 -17.96 6.24
N LEU A 54 20.46 -17.34 5.05
CA LEU A 54 19.62 -16.16 4.76
C LEU A 54 18.64 -16.41 3.60
N ASN A 55 18.24 -17.66 3.36
CA ASN A 55 17.11 -17.92 2.47
C ASN A 55 15.80 -17.75 3.24
N CYS A 56 15.42 -16.49 3.50
CA CYS A 56 14.12 -16.12 4.10
C CYS A 56 12.94 -16.38 3.15
N ASN A 57 13.20 -16.97 1.98
CA ASN A 57 12.17 -17.43 1.08
C ASN A 57 11.73 -18.83 1.55
N ILE A 58 10.83 -18.85 2.54
CA ILE A 58 10.13 -20.08 2.91
C ILE A 58 9.42 -20.54 1.65
N LYS A 59 9.86 -21.65 1.06
CA LYS A 59 9.18 -22.31 -0.06
C LYS A 59 7.85 -22.86 0.47
N SER A 60 6.84 -22.01 0.58
CA SER A 60 5.48 -22.43 0.83
C SER A 60 4.91 -22.99 -0.46
N ASN A 61 4.85 -24.31 -0.56
CA ASN A 61 4.04 -24.99 -1.57
C ASN A 61 2.55 -25.05 -1.16
N ALA A 62 2.21 -24.52 0.02
CA ALA A 62 0.86 -24.46 0.55
C ALA A 62 0.13 -23.21 0.01
N VAL A 63 -0.10 -23.19 -1.29
CA VAL A 63 -1.19 -22.38 -1.84
C VAL A 63 -2.44 -23.20 -1.62
N PHE A 64 -3.29 -22.81 -0.66
CA PHE A 64 -4.62 -23.39 -0.54
C PHE A 64 -5.39 -23.04 -1.83
N ARG A 65 -5.71 -24.04 -2.66
CA ARG A 65 -6.33 -23.87 -4.00
C ARG A 65 -7.83 -24.20 -4.05
N GLY A 66 -8.47 -24.53 -2.93
CA GLY A 66 -9.94 -24.44 -2.76
C GLY A 66 -10.28 -23.16 -1.99
N TRP A 67 -11.47 -22.58 -1.91
CA TRP A 67 -12.79 -22.82 -2.51
C TRP A 67 -13.18 -21.53 -3.27
N PRO A 68 -12.76 -21.32 -4.54
CA PRO A 68 -13.18 -20.14 -5.31
C PRO A 68 -14.54 -20.45 -5.97
N ASP A 69 -15.61 -20.25 -5.23
CA ASP A 69 -17.00 -20.36 -5.73
C ASP A 69 -17.48 -19.08 -6.41
N MET A 70 -16.80 -17.95 -6.17
CA MET A 70 -17.08 -16.69 -6.84
C MET A 70 -16.77 -16.78 -8.34
N LYS A 71 -17.67 -16.25 -9.17
CA LYS A 71 -17.49 -16.19 -10.63
C LYS A 71 -16.67 -14.98 -11.03
N GLU A 72 -15.85 -15.13 -12.09
CA GLU A 72 -15.01 -14.06 -12.63
C GLU A 72 -15.74 -12.72 -12.89
N PRO A 73 -16.96 -12.68 -13.49
CA PRO A 73 -17.67 -11.41 -13.67
C PRO A 73 -18.00 -10.69 -12.35
N CYS A 74 -18.33 -11.48 -11.32
CA CYS A 74 -18.64 -10.97 -9.99
C CYS A 74 -17.37 -10.49 -9.27
N ILE A 75 -16.27 -11.27 -9.34
CA ILE A 75 -14.96 -10.87 -8.80
C ILE A 75 -14.49 -9.57 -9.45
N LYS A 76 -14.61 -9.46 -10.78
CA LYS A 76 -14.24 -8.24 -11.50
C LYS A 76 -15.09 -7.04 -11.06
N SER A 77 -16.42 -7.21 -10.95
CA SER A 77 -17.30 -6.13 -10.50
C SER A 77 -17.00 -5.68 -9.07
N MET A 78 -16.66 -6.61 -8.16
CA MET A 78 -16.22 -6.27 -6.81
C MET A 78 -14.93 -5.43 -6.81
N ARG A 79 -13.96 -5.79 -7.67
CA ARG A 79 -12.72 -5.00 -7.84
C ARG A 79 -12.99 -3.61 -8.40
N ASP A 80 -13.89 -3.51 -9.38
CA ASP A 80 -14.31 -2.24 -9.95
C ASP A 80 -15.04 -1.37 -8.89
N GLN A 81 -15.85 -1.99 -8.02
CA GLN A 81 -16.51 -1.30 -6.91
C GLN A 81 -15.52 -0.82 -5.86
N ILE A 82 -14.49 -1.60 -5.50
CA ILE A 82 -13.40 -1.16 -4.61
C ILE A 82 -12.76 0.13 -5.16
N GLN A 83 -12.46 0.17 -6.46
CA GLN A 83 -11.92 1.38 -7.08
C GLN A 83 -12.89 2.56 -6.97
N LYS A 84 -14.19 2.33 -7.17
CA LYS A 84 -15.25 3.33 -7.09
C LYS A 84 -15.33 3.95 -5.68
N GLU A 85 -15.27 3.15 -4.61
CA GLU A 85 -15.30 3.68 -3.23
C GLU A 85 -14.04 4.50 -2.91
N ILE A 86 -12.87 4.08 -3.41
CA ILE A 86 -11.62 4.83 -3.19
C ILE A 86 -11.61 6.16 -3.99
N GLU A 87 -12.23 6.17 -5.19
CA GLU A 87 -12.46 7.40 -5.95
C GLU A 87 -13.40 8.35 -5.19
N ALA A 88 -14.50 7.83 -4.64
CA ALA A 88 -15.45 8.60 -3.83
C ALA A 88 -14.79 9.18 -2.57
N SER A 89 -14.04 8.36 -1.83
CA SER A 89 -13.25 8.79 -0.67
C SER A 89 -12.30 9.95 -1.02
N THR A 90 -11.61 9.84 -2.15
CA THR A 90 -10.68 10.89 -2.60
C THR A 90 -11.42 12.17 -3.00
N GLN A 91 -12.58 12.06 -3.64
CA GLN A 91 -13.41 13.20 -4.00
C GLN A 91 -13.94 13.93 -2.76
N TYR A 92 -14.39 13.20 -1.74
CA TYR A 92 -14.81 13.80 -0.47
C TYR A 92 -13.65 14.45 0.27
N LEU A 93 -12.46 13.85 0.26
CA LEU A 93 -11.28 14.46 0.86
C LEU A 93 -10.93 15.80 0.21
N ALA A 94 -11.12 15.92 -1.11
CA ALA A 94 -10.91 17.19 -1.80
C ALA A 94 -11.95 18.25 -1.45
N MET A 95 -13.22 17.86 -1.32
CA MET A 95 -14.27 18.77 -0.83
C MET A 95 -13.93 19.26 0.59
N ALA A 96 -13.55 18.35 1.49
CA ALA A 96 -13.16 18.69 2.85
C ALA A 96 -11.97 19.67 2.90
N ALA A 97 -10.94 19.41 2.08
CA ALA A 97 -9.78 20.29 1.97
C ALA A 97 -10.17 21.69 1.47
N TYR A 98 -11.06 21.78 0.48
CA TYR A 98 -11.56 23.06 -0.03
C TYR A 98 -12.27 23.88 1.04
N PHE A 99 -13.22 23.29 1.78
CA PHE A 99 -13.95 24.00 2.85
C PHE A 99 -13.08 24.35 4.07
N SER A 100 -11.93 23.69 4.22
CA SER A 100 -10.94 23.96 5.26
C SER A 100 -10.01 25.14 4.95
N THR A 101 -10.04 25.68 3.72
CA THR A 101 -9.22 26.84 3.36
C THR A 101 -9.66 28.08 4.12
N ASP A 102 -8.73 28.99 4.43
CA ASP A 102 -8.99 30.24 5.15
C ASP A 102 -9.93 31.19 4.38
N THR A 103 -9.91 31.13 3.05
CA THR A 103 -10.78 31.92 2.17
C THR A 103 -12.23 31.43 2.11
N VAL A 104 -12.48 30.14 2.39
CA VAL A 104 -13.83 29.55 2.42
C VAL A 104 -14.33 29.42 3.86
N ASN A 105 -13.52 28.84 4.74
CA ASN A 105 -13.72 28.67 6.18
C ASN A 105 -15.14 28.22 6.56
N ARG A 106 -15.48 26.98 6.18
CA ARG A 106 -16.74 26.30 6.53
C ARG A 106 -16.42 24.99 7.28
N PRO A 107 -16.10 25.08 8.58
CA PRO A 107 -15.64 23.92 9.36
C PRO A 107 -16.67 22.79 9.47
N GLY A 108 -17.98 23.08 9.50
CA GLY A 108 -19.01 22.04 9.55
C GLY A 108 -19.09 21.26 8.24
N PHE A 109 -19.00 21.94 7.10
CA PHE A 109 -18.86 21.26 5.80
C PHE A 109 -17.56 20.46 5.69
N ALA A 110 -16.45 21.02 6.16
CA ALA A 110 -15.18 20.34 6.16
C ALA A 110 -15.24 19.04 6.98
N GLU A 111 -15.76 19.10 8.21
CA GLU A 111 -15.93 17.93 9.08
C GLU A 111 -16.86 16.88 8.46
N HIS A 112 -17.99 17.31 7.90
CA HIS A 112 -18.92 16.43 7.20
C HIS A 112 -18.22 15.65 6.08
N PHE A 113 -17.47 16.33 5.20
CA PHE A 113 -16.78 15.66 4.10
C PHE A 113 -15.54 14.87 4.53
N PHE A 114 -14.85 15.25 5.62
CA PHE A 114 -13.81 14.39 6.21
C PHE A 114 -14.39 13.10 6.78
N LYS A 115 -15.61 13.15 7.33
CA LYS A 115 -16.33 11.95 7.78
C LYS A 115 -16.71 11.08 6.57
N ALA A 116 -17.35 11.65 5.56
CA ALA A 116 -17.69 10.92 4.33
C ALA A 116 -16.46 10.28 3.66
N ALA A 117 -15.34 11.02 3.55
CA ALA A 117 -14.10 10.48 3.01
C ALA A 117 -13.57 9.25 3.77
N ARG A 118 -13.73 9.21 5.09
CA ARG A 118 -13.35 8.07 5.92
C ARG A 118 -14.31 6.90 5.72
N GLU A 119 -15.61 7.17 5.70
CA GLU A 119 -16.66 6.16 5.48
C GLU A 119 -16.46 5.45 4.12
N GLU A 120 -16.23 6.19 3.03
CA GLU A 120 -15.97 5.56 1.73
C GLU A 120 -14.68 4.75 1.67
N ARG A 121 -13.65 5.16 2.43
CA ARG A 121 -12.43 4.36 2.56
C ARG A 121 -12.69 3.06 3.31
N GLU A 122 -13.56 3.10 4.32
CA GLU A 122 -14.01 1.91 5.06
C GLU A 122 -14.86 1.01 4.15
N HIS A 123 -15.74 1.56 3.32
CA HIS A 123 -16.51 0.79 2.31
C HIS A 123 -15.58 0.01 1.38
N GLY A 124 -14.56 0.67 0.81
CA GLY A 124 -13.56 0.01 -0.02
C GLY A 124 -12.76 -1.06 0.73
N SER A 125 -12.42 -0.81 1.99
CA SER A 125 -11.69 -1.77 2.83
C SER A 125 -12.53 -3.01 3.16
N LYS A 126 -13.81 -2.84 3.50
CA LYS A 126 -14.78 -3.92 3.73
C LYS A 126 -14.92 -4.83 2.48
N LEU A 127 -14.95 -4.26 1.28
CA LEU A 127 -14.99 -5.06 0.03
C LEU A 127 -13.68 -5.85 -0.20
N VAL A 128 -12.52 -5.27 0.12
CA VAL A 128 -11.23 -5.97 0.08
C VAL A 128 -11.22 -7.14 1.07
N GLU A 129 -11.70 -6.93 2.29
CA GLU A 129 -11.85 -7.97 3.31
C GLU A 129 -12.81 -9.06 2.84
N TYR A 130 -13.95 -8.70 2.24
CA TYR A 130 -14.91 -9.66 1.69
C TYR A 130 -14.28 -10.53 0.60
N LEU A 131 -13.57 -9.94 -0.36
CA LEU A 131 -12.87 -10.70 -1.40
C LEU A 131 -11.81 -11.63 -0.79
N SER A 132 -11.04 -11.13 0.18
CA SER A 132 -10.02 -11.93 0.88
C SER A 132 -10.64 -13.11 1.64
N MET A 133 -11.78 -12.87 2.32
CA MET A 133 -12.57 -13.90 3.01
C MET A 133 -13.03 -15.00 2.06
N ARG A 134 -13.35 -14.66 0.81
CA ARG A 134 -13.76 -15.60 -0.25
C ARG A 134 -12.59 -16.19 -1.05
N GLY A 135 -11.36 -16.08 -0.52
CA GLY A 135 -10.16 -16.68 -1.11
C GLY A 135 -9.66 -16.00 -2.38
N GLN A 136 -10.08 -14.75 -2.63
CA GLN A 136 -9.62 -13.95 -3.76
C GLN A 136 -8.40 -13.09 -3.38
N LEU A 137 -7.90 -12.28 -4.32
CA LEU A 137 -6.74 -11.38 -4.14
C LEU A 137 -5.40 -12.09 -3.90
N THR A 138 -5.24 -13.32 -4.38
CA THR A 138 -4.05 -14.16 -4.12
C THR A 138 -2.83 -13.85 -4.98
N ASP A 139 -2.99 -13.21 -6.14
CA ASP A 139 -1.95 -13.03 -7.14
C ASP A 139 -1.82 -11.58 -7.67
N THR A 140 -2.95 -10.88 -7.83
CA THR A 140 -3.00 -9.59 -8.54
C THR A 140 -3.62 -8.49 -7.68
N VAL A 141 -2.79 -7.80 -6.90
CA VAL A 141 -3.19 -6.63 -6.07
C VAL A 141 -2.59 -5.31 -6.54
N ASN A 142 -1.55 -5.35 -7.38
CA ASN A 142 -0.82 -4.18 -7.88
C ASN A 142 -1.66 -3.22 -8.75
N ASN A 143 -2.75 -3.71 -9.35
CA ASN A 143 -3.66 -2.92 -10.17
C ASN A 143 -5.06 -2.78 -9.54
N LEU A 144 -5.22 -3.13 -8.27
CA LEU A 144 -6.52 -3.06 -7.59
C LEU A 144 -7.00 -1.62 -7.42
N ILE A 145 -6.06 -0.70 -7.17
CA ILE A 145 -6.34 0.73 -6.99
C ILE A 145 -5.39 1.51 -7.89
N LYS A 146 -5.97 2.36 -8.74
CA LYS A 146 -5.30 3.41 -9.50
C LYS A 146 -5.43 4.72 -8.73
N VAL A 147 -4.43 5.59 -8.87
CA VAL A 147 -4.42 6.92 -8.25
C VAL A 147 -5.64 7.71 -8.75
N PRO A 148 -6.59 8.07 -7.87
CA PRO A 148 -7.76 8.84 -8.27
C PRO A 148 -7.38 10.27 -8.64
N SER A 149 -8.08 10.84 -9.62
CA SER A 149 -7.93 12.25 -10.01
C SER A 149 -9.15 13.06 -9.59
N VAL A 150 -8.94 14.17 -8.90
CA VAL A 150 -10.00 15.12 -8.55
C VAL A 150 -10.11 16.18 -9.65
N LYS A 151 -11.32 16.41 -10.17
CA LYS A 151 -11.53 17.33 -11.30
C LYS A 151 -12.04 18.71 -10.91
N VAL A 152 -12.83 18.79 -9.84
CA VAL A 152 -13.43 20.04 -9.36
C VAL A 152 -12.57 20.61 -8.23
N THR A 153 -12.41 21.93 -8.21
CA THR A 153 -11.53 22.64 -7.26
C THR A 153 -12.20 23.81 -6.56
N ASN A 154 -13.49 24.05 -6.80
CA ASN A 154 -14.24 25.18 -6.24
C ASN A 154 -15.71 24.78 -6.03
N TRP A 155 -16.25 25.09 -4.84
CA TRP A 155 -17.62 24.76 -4.44
C TRP A 155 -18.28 25.88 -3.62
N THR A 156 -19.60 25.95 -3.72
CA THR A 156 -20.47 26.50 -2.66
C THR A 156 -20.96 25.35 -1.77
N GLY A 157 -21.51 25.64 -0.59
CA GLY A 157 -22.10 24.59 0.25
C GLY A 157 -23.18 23.80 -0.47
N LEU A 158 -24.03 24.47 -1.26
CA LEU A 158 -25.10 23.84 -2.03
C LEU A 158 -24.54 22.95 -3.15
N SER A 159 -23.64 23.49 -3.98
CA SER A 159 -23.08 22.72 -5.10
C SER A 159 -22.25 21.52 -4.62
N ALA A 160 -21.60 21.61 -3.45
CA ALA A 160 -20.90 20.47 -2.87
C ALA A 160 -21.84 19.35 -2.43
N LEU A 161 -22.98 19.69 -1.81
CA LEU A 161 -23.98 18.69 -1.43
C LEU A 161 -24.66 18.06 -2.66
N GLU A 162 -24.89 18.83 -3.72
CA GLU A 162 -25.41 18.31 -5.00
C GLU A 162 -24.42 17.36 -5.67
N ASP A 163 -23.14 17.72 -5.71
CA ASP A 163 -22.07 16.84 -6.21
C ASP A 163 -21.96 15.57 -5.37
N ALA A 164 -22.03 15.67 -4.04
CA ALA A 164 -22.06 14.52 -3.13
C ALA A 164 -23.27 13.62 -3.41
N PHE A 165 -24.47 14.19 -3.53
CA PHE A 165 -25.68 13.42 -3.82
C PHE A 165 -25.59 12.71 -5.18
N LYS A 166 -25.02 13.35 -6.19
CA LYS A 166 -24.77 12.74 -7.49
C LYS A 166 -23.76 11.59 -7.38
N LEU A 167 -22.66 11.80 -6.67
CA LEU A 167 -21.65 10.78 -6.40
C LEU A 167 -22.28 9.54 -5.73
N GLU A 168 -23.06 9.75 -4.66
CA GLU A 168 -23.79 8.67 -3.97
C GLU A 168 -24.79 7.95 -4.88
N THR A 169 -25.45 8.68 -5.78
CA THR A 169 -26.36 8.07 -6.76
C THR A 169 -25.62 7.18 -7.75
N GLU A 170 -24.43 7.59 -8.18
CA GLU A 170 -23.57 6.79 -9.06
C GLU A 170 -23.01 5.55 -8.36
N VAL A 171 -22.57 5.67 -7.10
CA VAL A 171 -22.09 4.55 -6.27
C VAL A 171 -23.21 3.54 -6.05
N THR A 172 -24.40 3.98 -5.63
CA THR A 172 -25.57 3.11 -5.46
C THR A 172 -25.96 2.38 -6.74
N LYS A 173 -25.93 3.08 -7.88
CA LYS A 173 -26.19 2.44 -9.18
C LYS A 173 -25.15 1.36 -9.46
N SER A 174 -23.87 1.63 -9.20
CA SER A 174 -22.79 0.66 -9.37
C SER A 174 -22.98 -0.58 -8.49
N ILE A 175 -23.34 -0.41 -7.21
CA ILE A 175 -23.65 -1.52 -6.28
C ILE A 175 -24.82 -2.36 -6.80
N ARG A 176 -25.87 -1.74 -7.33
CA ARG A 176 -27.01 -2.47 -7.92
C ARG A 176 -26.61 -3.29 -9.15
N GLU A 177 -25.74 -2.77 -10.01
CA GLU A 177 -25.23 -3.52 -11.17
C GLU A 177 -24.28 -4.66 -10.75
N LEU A 178 -23.47 -4.44 -9.71
CA LEU A 178 -22.67 -5.47 -9.07
C LEU A 178 -23.55 -6.60 -8.52
N ILE A 179 -24.62 -6.27 -7.77
CA ILE A 179 -25.58 -7.24 -7.25
C ILE A 179 -26.16 -8.08 -8.38
N LYS A 180 -26.67 -7.46 -9.45
CA LYS A 180 -27.21 -8.19 -10.61
C LYS A 180 -26.17 -9.12 -11.25
N THR A 181 -24.92 -8.66 -11.33
CA THR A 181 -23.82 -9.45 -11.90
C THR A 181 -23.51 -10.68 -11.06
N CYS A 182 -23.59 -10.56 -9.73
CA CYS A 182 -23.32 -11.65 -8.79
C CYS A 182 -24.55 -12.55 -8.54
N GLU A 183 -25.77 -12.06 -8.72
CA GLU A 183 -27.00 -12.85 -8.65
C GLU A 183 -27.14 -13.78 -9.87
N GLY A 184 -26.56 -13.39 -11.00
CA GLY A 184 -26.59 -14.16 -12.24
C GLY A 184 -27.92 -14.03 -12.99
N THR A 185 -28.06 -14.78 -14.08
CA THR A 185 -29.29 -14.79 -14.90
C THR A 185 -29.92 -16.17 -15.02
N SER A 186 -29.17 -17.20 -14.61
CA SER A 186 -29.62 -18.58 -14.60
C SER A 186 -30.38 -18.89 -13.31
N LYS A 187 -31.42 -19.72 -13.40
CA LYS A 187 -32.11 -20.28 -12.23
C LYS A 187 -31.32 -21.41 -11.54
N LYS A 188 -30.12 -21.71 -12.01
CA LYS A 188 -29.26 -22.73 -11.39
C LYS A 188 -28.60 -22.14 -10.14
N ALA A 189 -28.58 -22.92 -9.07
CA ALA A 189 -28.02 -22.49 -7.78
C ALA A 189 -26.51 -22.17 -7.83
N ASP A 190 -25.79 -22.63 -8.85
CA ASP A 190 -24.36 -22.41 -9.04
C ASP A 190 -24.01 -21.12 -9.80
N ASP A 191 -25.01 -20.36 -10.26
CA ASP A 191 -24.82 -19.05 -10.94
C ASP A 191 -24.96 -17.86 -9.96
N ASN A 192 -25.65 -18.06 -8.84
CA ASN A 192 -25.98 -17.01 -7.87
C ASN A 192 -25.07 -17.03 -6.64
N ASP A 193 -24.39 -15.92 -6.36
CA ASP A 193 -23.63 -15.71 -5.12
C ASP A 193 -24.53 -15.12 -4.02
N TYR A 194 -25.38 -15.97 -3.44
CA TYR A 194 -26.41 -15.55 -2.48
C TYR A 194 -25.85 -14.75 -1.31
N HIS A 195 -24.71 -15.15 -0.76
CA HIS A 195 -24.11 -14.47 0.39
C HIS A 195 -23.60 -13.07 0.03
N LEU A 196 -23.01 -12.89 -1.15
CA LEU A 196 -22.58 -11.57 -1.59
C LEU A 196 -23.77 -10.67 -1.92
N VAL A 197 -24.79 -11.21 -2.58
CA VAL A 197 -26.02 -10.47 -2.89
C VAL A 197 -26.69 -9.99 -1.59
N ASP A 198 -26.79 -10.85 -0.59
CA ASP A 198 -27.32 -10.49 0.75
C ASP A 198 -26.45 -9.41 1.40
N TYR A 199 -25.14 -9.58 1.46
CA TYR A 199 -24.22 -8.61 2.06
C TYR A 199 -24.32 -7.22 1.41
N LEU A 200 -24.30 -7.14 0.08
CA LEU A 200 -24.41 -5.86 -0.63
C LEU A 200 -25.80 -5.23 -0.47
N THR A 201 -26.86 -6.04 -0.38
CA THR A 201 -28.22 -5.54 -0.23
C THR A 201 -28.49 -5.05 1.18
N GLY A 202 -28.14 -5.85 2.19
CA GLY A 202 -28.44 -5.57 3.59
C GLY A 202 -27.51 -4.55 4.25
N VAL A 203 -26.25 -4.47 3.81
CA VAL A 203 -25.27 -3.52 4.38
C VAL A 203 -25.14 -2.30 3.48
N TYR A 204 -24.72 -2.47 2.23
CA TYR A 204 -24.37 -1.34 1.38
C TYR A 204 -25.60 -0.57 0.88
N LEU A 205 -26.62 -1.24 0.34
CA LEU A 205 -27.80 -0.51 -0.16
C LEU A 205 -28.58 0.19 0.97
N GLU A 206 -28.57 -0.34 2.19
CA GLU A 206 -29.18 0.34 3.35
C GLU A 206 -28.44 1.63 3.70
N GLU A 207 -27.10 1.58 3.80
CA GLU A 207 -26.25 2.75 4.04
C GLU A 207 -26.41 3.79 2.92
N GLN A 208 -26.37 3.35 1.65
CA GLN A 208 -26.55 4.23 0.49
C GLN A 208 -27.88 4.98 0.49
N LEU A 209 -29.01 4.28 0.71
CA LEU A 209 -30.32 4.92 0.66
C LEU A 209 -30.53 5.87 1.83
N THR A 210 -29.98 5.54 3.01
CA THR A 210 -29.97 6.43 4.17
C THR A 210 -29.14 7.69 3.90
N GLY A 211 -27.92 7.54 3.37
CA GLY A 211 -27.04 8.65 3.01
C GLY A 211 -27.63 9.57 1.96
N GLN A 212 -28.20 9.01 0.89
CA GLN A 212 -28.91 9.78 -0.14
C GLN A 212 -30.07 10.59 0.43
N ARG A 213 -30.87 9.99 1.34
CA ARG A 213 -31.98 10.69 1.98
C ARG A 213 -31.47 11.85 2.83
N ASP A 214 -30.40 11.64 3.60
CA ASP A 214 -29.79 12.68 4.42
C ASP A 214 -29.29 13.86 3.56
N LEU A 215 -28.50 13.58 2.51
CA LEU A 215 -28.01 14.60 1.57
C LEU A 215 -29.15 15.37 0.90
N ALA A 216 -30.19 14.70 0.42
CA ALA A 216 -31.36 15.36 -0.17
C ALA A 216 -32.06 16.31 0.82
N GLY A 217 -32.10 15.93 2.11
CA GLY A 217 -32.61 16.77 3.19
C GLY A 217 -31.76 18.01 3.44
N LYS A 218 -30.43 17.84 3.44
CA LYS A 218 -29.45 18.93 3.58
C LYS A 218 -29.55 19.92 2.41
N ILE A 219 -29.59 19.41 1.17
CA ILE A 219 -29.78 20.22 -0.06
C ILE A 219 -31.04 21.07 0.06
N THR A 220 -32.19 20.44 0.33
CA THR A 220 -33.48 21.15 0.42
C THR A 220 -33.46 22.23 1.50
N THR A 221 -32.85 21.95 2.64
CA THR A 221 -32.77 22.91 3.76
C THR A 221 -31.88 24.08 3.41
N LEU A 222 -30.68 23.80 2.90
CA LEU A 222 -29.72 24.84 2.54
C LEU A 222 -30.24 25.69 1.39
N GLU A 223 -30.86 25.11 0.37
CA GLU A 223 -31.46 25.84 -0.76
C GLU A 223 -32.51 26.86 -0.28
N LYS A 224 -33.37 26.46 0.68
CA LYS A 224 -34.34 27.38 1.31
C LYS A 224 -33.66 28.51 2.07
N MET A 225 -32.63 28.19 2.86
CA MET A 225 -31.87 29.20 3.62
C MET A 225 -31.12 30.16 2.71
N MET A 226 -30.55 29.66 1.62
CA MET A 226 -29.89 30.48 0.60
C MET A 226 -30.89 31.39 -0.11
N SER A 227 -32.09 30.88 -0.41
CA SER A 227 -33.14 31.66 -1.07
C SER A 227 -33.65 32.83 -0.20
N SER A 228 -33.72 32.65 1.12
CA SER A 228 -34.24 33.69 2.04
C SER A 228 -33.15 34.59 2.64
N HIS A 229 -31.92 34.08 2.85
CA HIS A 229 -30.88 34.75 3.62
C HIS A 229 -29.50 34.78 2.94
N GLY A 230 -29.35 34.25 1.72
CA GLY A 230 -28.10 34.25 0.97
C GLY A 230 -26.94 33.64 1.77
N GLN A 231 -25.77 34.31 1.74
CA GLN A 231 -24.54 33.83 2.40
C GLN A 231 -24.68 33.63 3.92
N LEU A 232 -25.55 34.39 4.59
CA LEU A 232 -25.84 34.17 6.01
C LEU A 232 -26.50 32.80 6.23
N GLY A 233 -27.33 32.36 5.28
CA GLY A 233 -27.95 31.04 5.30
C GLY A 233 -26.91 29.91 5.30
N GLU A 234 -25.94 29.96 4.39
CA GLU A 234 -24.85 28.97 4.37
C GLU A 234 -24.00 29.01 5.64
N PHE A 235 -23.67 30.20 6.14
CA PHE A 235 -22.92 30.34 7.39
C PHE A 235 -23.66 29.71 8.58
N LEU A 236 -24.97 29.95 8.72
CA LEU A 236 -25.76 29.36 9.79
C LEU A 236 -25.94 27.85 9.64
N PHE A 237 -26.07 27.37 8.40
CA PHE A 237 -26.14 25.94 8.10
C PHE A 237 -24.84 25.23 8.49
N ASP A 238 -23.69 25.80 8.14
CA ASP A 238 -22.35 25.31 8.55
C ASP A 238 -22.20 25.15 10.06
N LYS A 239 -22.83 26.01 10.88
CA LYS A 239 -22.76 25.88 12.35
C LYS A 239 -23.60 24.76 12.94
N ASN A 240 -24.51 24.17 12.16
CA ASN A 240 -25.41 23.11 12.60
C ASN A 240 -25.19 21.79 11.83
N LEU A 241 -24.12 21.71 11.03
CA LEU A 241 -23.77 20.56 10.21
C LEU A 241 -23.15 19.42 11.03
#